data_AF-A0A924MVI6-F1
#
_entry.id   AF-A0A924MVI6-F1
#
_cell.length_a   1.000
_cell.length_b   1.000
_cell.length_c   1.000
_cell.angle_alpha   90.00
_cell.angle_beta   90.00
_cell.angle_gamma   90.00
#
_symmetry.space_group_name_H-M   'P 1'
#
loop_
_entity.id
_entity.type
_entity.pdbx_description
1 polymer ?
#
loop_
_entity_poly.entity_id
_entity_poly.type
_entity_poly.pdbx_seq_one_letter_code
_entity_poly.pdbx_strand_id
1 'polypeptide(L)'
;MVGVVSRGRGRRAISEINMVPFIDVMLVLLIIFMASAPLITTGVVDLPSMGKAKQRPPSVIEVIVGADEAIRIRMDKADPEPVTI
;
A
#
# COMPACT_ATOMS: atom_id res chain seq x y z
N MET A 1 -53.61 71.05 -9.52
CA MET A 1 -54.03 70.00 -8.56
C MET A 1 -53.01 68.88 -8.62
N VAL A 2 -52.46 68.57 -7.44
CA VAL A 2 -51.51 67.53 -7.01
C VAL A 2 -51.19 66.38 -7.99
N GLY A 3 -49.90 66.17 -8.21
CA GLY A 3 -49.35 65.00 -8.89
C GLY A 3 -49.39 63.74 -8.02
N VAL A 4 -49.66 62.61 -8.66
CA VAL A 4 -49.59 61.28 -8.04
C VAL A 4 -48.59 60.45 -8.83
N VAL A 5 -47.40 60.31 -8.27
CA VAL A 5 -46.40 59.35 -8.72
C VAL A 5 -46.87 57.97 -8.24
N SER A 6 -47.32 57.10 -9.15
CA SER A 6 -47.62 55.72 -8.78
C SER A 6 -46.31 54.98 -8.54
N ARG A 7 -46.02 54.67 -7.28
CA ARG A 7 -44.86 53.89 -6.85
C ARG A 7 -44.77 52.59 -7.65
N GLY A 8 -43.61 52.36 -8.26
CA GLY A 8 -43.27 51.10 -8.90
C GLY A 8 -43.57 49.94 -7.96
N ARG A 9 -44.48 49.07 -8.40
CA ARG A 9 -44.79 47.82 -7.72
C ARG A 9 -43.55 46.93 -7.86
N GLY A 10 -42.71 46.95 -6.83
CA GLY A 10 -41.53 46.12 -6.74
C GLY A 10 -41.91 44.68 -7.05
N ARG A 11 -41.48 44.20 -8.21
CA ARG A 11 -41.40 42.77 -8.51
C ARG A 11 -40.46 42.20 -7.45
N ARG A 12 -41.01 41.57 -6.41
CA ARG A 12 -40.22 40.67 -5.57
C ARG A 12 -39.69 39.59 -6.51
N ALA A 13 -38.41 39.66 -6.84
CA ALA A 13 -37.74 38.58 -7.54
C ALA A 13 -37.80 37.37 -6.61
N ILE A 14 -38.61 36.39 -6.98
CA ILE A 14 -38.67 35.11 -6.29
C ILE A 14 -37.42 34.35 -6.76
N SER A 15 -36.30 34.60 -6.09
CA SER A 15 -35.05 33.85 -6.30
C SER A 15 -35.07 32.62 -5.39
N GLU A 16 -36.02 31.73 -5.62
CA GLU A 16 -35.92 30.37 -5.10
C GLU A 16 -34.91 29.65 -6.00
N ILE A 17 -33.69 29.48 -5.49
CA ILE A 17 -32.72 28.61 -6.15
C ILE A 17 -33.32 27.21 -6.10
N ASN A 18 -33.53 26.59 -7.26
CA ASN A 18 -33.87 25.18 -7.33
C ASN A 18 -32.66 24.39 -6.78
N MET A 19 -32.66 24.14 -5.47
CA MET A 19 -31.57 23.45 -4.78
C MET A 19 -31.48 21.98 -5.18
N VAL A 20 -32.61 21.34 -5.49
CA VAL A 20 -32.66 19.90 -5.82
C VAL A 20 -31.79 19.54 -7.05
N PRO A 21 -31.91 20.24 -8.21
CA PRO A 21 -30.99 20.01 -9.33
C PRO A 21 -29.51 20.31 -9.01
N PHE A 22 -29.25 21.33 -8.20
CA PHE A 22 -27.87 21.70 -7.82
C PHE A 22 -27.22 20.66 -6.92
N ILE A 23 -27.99 20.13 -5.96
CA ILE A 23 -27.56 19.06 -5.06
C ILE A 23 -27.29 17.80 -5.87
N ASP A 24 -28.11 17.45 -6.86
CA ASP A 24 -27.89 16.28 -7.72
C ASP A 24 -26.54 16.36 -8.45
N VAL A 25 -26.24 17.49 -9.10
CA VAL A 25 -24.95 17.70 -9.77
C VAL A 25 -23.78 17.61 -8.79
N MET A 26 -23.88 18.23 -7.63
CA MET A 26 -22.82 18.20 -6.61
C MET A 26 -22.62 16.79 -6.03
N LEU A 27 -23.69 16.03 -5.78
CA LEU A 27 -23.62 14.66 -5.27
C LEU A 27 -23.05 13.71 -6.32
N VAL A 28 -23.39 13.87 -7.60
CA VAL A 28 -22.80 13.07 -8.71
C VAL A 28 -21.29 13.25 -8.76
N LEU A 29 -20.77 14.48 -8.62
CA LEU A 29 -19.33 14.74 -8.58
C LEU A 29 -18.65 14.03 -7.40
N LEU A 30 -19.28 14.03 -6.22
CA LEU A 30 -18.76 13.31 -5.06
C LEU A 30 -18.74 11.79 -5.28
N ILE A 31 -19.79 11.23 -5.88
CA ILE A 31 -19.88 9.81 -6.21
C ILE A 31 -18.77 9.43 -7.20
N ILE A 32 -18.53 10.22 -8.24
CA ILE A 32 -17.46 9.98 -9.21
C ILE A 32 -16.08 9.97 -8.51
N PHE A 33 -15.81 10.96 -7.65
CA PHE A 33 -14.55 11.01 -6.90
C PHE A 33 -14.37 9.79 -5.99
N MET A 34 -15.39 9.42 -5.22
CA MET A 34 -15.35 8.26 -4.33
C MET A 34 -15.21 6.94 -5.11
N ALA A 35 -15.87 6.81 -6.27
CA ALA A 35 -15.79 5.64 -7.13
C ALA A 35 -14.45 5.49 -7.86
N SER A 36 -13.69 6.58 -8.04
CA SER A 36 -12.37 6.54 -8.69
C SER A 36 -11.23 6.08 -7.76
N ALA A 37 -11.34 6.30 -6.45
CA ALA A 37 -10.35 5.88 -5.45
C ALA A 37 -10.05 4.36 -5.40
N PRO A 38 -11.03 3.42 -5.51
CA PRO A 38 -10.74 1.99 -5.49
C PRO A 38 -9.92 1.49 -6.69
N LEU A 39 -9.67 2.32 -7.71
CA LEU A 39 -8.79 1.98 -8.82
C LEU A 39 -7.30 2.17 -8.51
N ILE A 40 -6.96 2.74 -7.35
CA ILE A 40 -5.59 2.66 -6.84
C ILE A 40 -5.40 1.24 -6.32
N THR A 41 -5.09 0.34 -7.25
CA THR A 41 -4.61 -0.99 -6.90
C THR A 41 -3.35 -0.78 -6.08
N THR A 42 -3.45 -1.00 -4.78
CA THR A 42 -2.27 -1.23 -3.94
C THR A 42 -1.57 -2.42 -4.59
N GLY A 43 -0.53 -2.13 -5.37
CA GLY A 43 0.24 -3.14 -6.07
C GLY A 43 0.55 -4.24 -5.07
N VAL A 44 0.20 -5.47 -5.43
CA VAL A 44 0.49 -6.63 -4.60
C VAL A 44 1.99 -6.60 -4.35
N VAL A 45 2.39 -6.18 -3.14
CA VAL A 45 3.79 -6.17 -2.77
C VAL A 45 4.11 -7.63 -2.52
N ASP A 46 4.88 -8.23 -3.42
CA ASP A 46 5.42 -9.57 -3.20
C ASP A 46 6.40 -9.49 -2.02
N LEU A 47 5.86 -9.69 -0.81
CA LEU A 47 6.68 -9.88 0.37
C LEU A 47 7.35 -11.25 0.22
N PRO A 48 8.69 -11.33 0.27
CA PRO A 48 9.36 -12.62 0.31
C PRO A 48 8.86 -13.36 1.56
N SER A 49 8.13 -14.46 1.33
CA SER A 49 7.79 -15.37 2.41
C SER A 49 9.09 -16.03 2.85
N MET A 50 9.50 -15.78 4.11
CA MET A 50 10.52 -16.59 4.75
C MET A 50 9.96 -18.00 4.86
N GLY A 51 10.24 -18.83 3.85
CA GLY A 51 9.90 -20.24 3.85
C GLY A 51 10.39 -20.82 5.17
N LYS A 52 9.47 -21.47 5.91
CA LYS A 52 9.76 -22.14 7.18
C LYS A 52 11.16 -22.73 7.10
N ALA A 53 12.06 -22.25 7.96
CA ALA A 53 13.47 -22.61 7.91
C ALA A 53 13.57 -24.11 7.62
N LYS A 54 14.06 -24.46 6.42
CA LYS A 54 14.27 -25.85 6.06
C LYS A 54 15.09 -26.42 7.20
N GLN A 55 14.54 -27.47 7.80
CA GLN A 55 15.11 -28.22 8.91
C GLN A 55 16.64 -28.24 8.76
N ARG A 56 17.35 -27.76 9.79
CA ARG A 56 18.81 -27.58 9.74
C ARG A 56 19.43 -28.85 9.14
N PRO A 57 20.27 -28.75 8.10
CA PRO A 57 20.90 -29.91 7.49
C PRO A 57 21.53 -30.80 8.58
N PRO A 58 21.31 -32.12 8.55
CA PRO A 58 21.72 -33.03 9.62
C PRO A 58 23.25 -33.12 9.77
N SER A 59 24.01 -32.69 8.77
CA SER A 59 25.47 -32.57 8.81
C SER A 59 25.88 -31.17 8.36
N VAL A 60 26.69 -30.52 9.18
CA VAL A 60 27.40 -29.28 8.82
C VAL A 60 28.86 -29.64 8.64
N ILE A 61 29.45 -29.20 7.52
CA ILE A 61 30.89 -29.32 7.27
C ILE A 61 31.51 -28.05 7.82
N GLU A 62 32.36 -28.19 8.83
CA GLU A 62 33.09 -27.07 9.40
C GLU A 62 34.49 -27.02 8.78
N VAL A 63 34.83 -25.88 8.19
CA VAL A 63 36.14 -25.63 7.58
C VAL A 63 36.90 -24.70 8.52
N ILE A 64 37.95 -25.22 9.15
CA ILE A 64 38.85 -24.45 10.02
C ILE A 64 40.07 -24.06 9.20
N VAL A 65 40.25 -22.76 8.99
CA VAL A 65 41.46 -22.22 8.36
C VAL A 65 42.42 -21.80 9.46
N GLY A 66 43.53 -22.52 9.59
CA GLY A 66 44.58 -22.20 10.53
C GLY A 66 45.48 -21.07 10.02
N ALA A 67 46.14 -20.37 10.93
CA ALA A 67 47.13 -19.33 10.61
C ALA A 67 48.38 -19.89 9.91
N ASP A 68 48.54 -21.22 9.90
CA ASP A 68 49.53 -22.01 9.17
C ASP A 68 49.14 -22.26 7.70
N GLU A 69 48.10 -21.58 7.19
CA GLU A 69 47.44 -21.84 5.90
C GLU A 69 46.84 -23.26 5.79
N ALA A 70 46.85 -24.04 6.87
CA ALA A 70 46.29 -25.38 6.86
C ALA A 70 44.76 -25.33 6.95
N ILE A 71 44.11 -26.00 6.00
CA ILE A 71 42.66 -26.16 5.97
C ILE A 71 42.32 -27.50 6.63
N ARG A 72 41.57 -27.45 7.74
CA ARG A 72 41.09 -28.64 8.45
C ARG A 72 39.58 -28.74 8.27
N ILE A 73 39.10 -29.87 7.75
CA ILE A 73 37.67 -30.12 7.54
C ILE A 73 37.16 -31.04 8.65
N ARG A 74 36.17 -30.60 9.40
CA ARG A 74 35.50 -31.37 10.46
C ARG A 74 34.06 -31.67 10.04
N MET A 75 33.74 -32.96 9.94
CA MET A 75 32.36 -33.44 9.71
C MET A 75 31.82 -33.95 11.05
N ASP A 76 30.76 -33.34 11.56
CA ASP A 76 30.24 -33.56 12.92
C ASP A 76 29.54 -34.93 13.16
N LYS A 77 29.91 -36.00 12.44
CA LYS A 77 29.45 -37.37 12.74
C LYS A 77 30.14 -38.53 11.98
N ALA A 78 31.45 -38.48 11.83
CA ALA A 78 32.21 -39.68 11.47
C ALA A 78 33.53 -39.66 12.21
N ASP A 79 33.85 -40.80 12.84
CA ASP A 79 35.05 -41.00 13.65
C ASP A 79 36.32 -40.51 12.94
N PRO A 80 37.30 -39.96 13.68
CA PRO A 80 38.49 -39.35 13.11
C PRO A 80 39.36 -40.40 12.41
N GLU A 81 39.27 -40.48 11.09
CA GLU A 81 40.25 -41.18 10.26
C GLU A 81 41.41 -40.22 9.95
N PRO A 82 42.65 -40.52 10.40
CA PRO A 82 43.81 -39.70 10.11
C PRO A 82 44.16 -39.82 8.64
N VAL A 83 43.93 -38.75 7.87
CA VAL A 83 44.43 -38.65 6.49
C VAL A 83 45.89 -38.22 6.56
N THR A 84 46.79 -39.17 6.33
CA THR A 84 48.20 -38.91 6.04
C THR A 84 48.30 -38.36 4.62
N ILE A 85 48.86 -37.15 4.48
CA ILE A 85 49.22 -36.56 3.19
C ILE A 85 50.57 -37.15 2.74
#